data_AF-A0A971CP41-F1
#
_entry.id   AF-A0A971CP41-F1
#
_cell.length_a   1.000
_cell.length_b   1.000
_cell.length_c   1.000
_cell.angle_alpha   90.00
_cell.angle_beta   90.00
_cell.angle_gamma   90.00
#
_symmetry.space_group_name_H-M   'P 1'
#
loop_
_entity.id
_entity.type
_entity.pdbx_description
1 polymer ?
#
loop_
_entity_poly.entity_id
_entity_poly.type
_entity_poly.pdbx_seq_one_letter_code
_entity_poly.pdbx_strand_id
1 'polypeptide(L)'
;MKITINMDDALLDSVMAITGASTKTEAIHIALKDIVRRAKLLNVLKEGMGLSPDELRNAFDPASDPMKLRVGEGITAYQVTNRPAAKS
;
A
#
# COMPACT_ATOMS: atom_id res chain seq x y z
N MET A 1 9.65 -12.98 -19.84
CA MET A 1 8.91 -14.16 -20.33
C MET A 1 7.85 -13.69 -21.29
N LYS A 2 7.65 -14.37 -22.43
CA LYS A 2 6.58 -14.06 -23.39
C LYS A 2 5.45 -15.06 -23.20
N ILE A 3 4.22 -14.58 -23.07
CA ILE A 3 3.00 -15.39 -22.95
C ILE A 3 1.93 -14.82 -23.88
N THR A 4 1.03 -15.69 -24.33
CA THR A 4 -0.17 -15.28 -25.08
C THR A 4 -1.38 -15.69 -24.26
N ILE A 5 -2.21 -14.72 -23.90
CA ILE A 5 -3.45 -14.92 -23.14
C ILE A 5 -4.56 -14.10 -23.79
N ASN A 6 -5.79 -14.58 -23.73
CA ASN A 6 -6.95 -13.78 -24.10
C ASN A 6 -7.37 -12.94 -22.90
N MET A 7 -7.60 -11.65 -23.12
CA MET A 7 -7.98 -10.70 -22.07
C MET A 7 -9.03 -9.74 -22.61
N ASP A 8 -9.98 -9.38 -21.76
CA ASP A 8 -10.93 -8.33 -22.04
C ASP A 8 -10.21 -6.98 -22.12
N ASP A 9 -10.32 -6.31 -23.28
CA ASP A 9 -9.69 -5.03 -23.53
C ASP A 9 -10.29 -3.92 -22.65
N ALA A 10 -11.60 -3.95 -22.36
CA ALA A 10 -12.25 -2.92 -21.53
C ALA A 10 -11.75 -2.98 -20.08
N LEU A 11 -11.53 -4.20 -19.57
CA LEU A 11 -10.92 -4.42 -18.26
C LEU A 11 -9.47 -3.89 -18.25
N LEU A 12 -8.70 -4.18 -19.29
CA LEU A 12 -7.31 -3.77 -19.38
C LEU A 12 -7.16 -2.25 -19.46
N ASP A 13 -8.01 -1.58 -20.22
CA ASP A 13 -8.06 -0.11 -20.30
C ASP A 13 -8.40 0.51 -18.94
N SER A 14 -9.34 -0.09 -18.21
CA SER A 14 -9.68 0.34 -16.85
C SER A 14 -8.50 0.19 -15.89
N VAL A 15 -7.76 -0.93 -15.97
CA VAL A 15 -6.56 -1.13 -15.16
C VAL A 15 -5.47 -0.13 -15.52
N MET A 16 -5.26 0.17 -16.80
CA MET A 16 -4.32 1.19 -17.24
C MET A 16 -4.69 2.57 -16.68
N ALA A 17 -5.96 2.96 -16.74
CA ALA A 17 -6.44 4.23 -16.21
C ALA A 17 -6.24 4.35 -14.69
N ILE A 18 -6.52 3.28 -13.93
CA ILE A 18 -6.35 3.25 -12.47
C ILE A 18 -4.88 3.29 -12.06
N THR A 19 -4.03 2.56 -12.78
CA THR A 19 -2.62 2.40 -12.42
C THR A 19 -1.70 3.48 -12.99
N GLY A 20 -2.16 4.22 -14.00
CA GLY A 20 -1.36 5.19 -14.75
C GLY A 20 -0.26 4.53 -15.60
N ALA A 21 -0.39 3.23 -15.91
CA ALA A 21 0.61 2.49 -16.68
C ALA A 21 0.65 2.98 -18.14
N SER A 22 1.87 3.07 -18.67
CA SER A 22 2.12 3.49 -20.05
C SER A 22 1.85 2.37 -21.07
N THR A 23 1.94 1.11 -20.64
CA THR A 23 1.76 -0.07 -21.50
C THR A 23 0.84 -1.11 -20.87
N LYS A 24 0.19 -1.90 -21.73
CA LYS A 24 -0.65 -3.05 -21.33
C LYS A 24 0.11 -4.03 -20.43
N THR A 25 1.35 -4.36 -20.79
CA THR A 25 2.21 -5.26 -19.99
C THR A 25 2.51 -4.69 -18.60
N GLU A 26 2.82 -3.39 -18.52
CA GLU A 26 3.07 -2.72 -17.25
C GLU A 26 1.83 -2.72 -16.35
N ALA A 27 0.65 -2.42 -16.89
CA ALA A 27 -0.62 -2.48 -16.16
C ALA A 27 -0.86 -3.87 -15.57
N ILE A 28 -0.65 -4.93 -16.36
CA ILE A 28 -0.78 -6.32 -15.90
C ILE A 28 0.20 -6.61 -14.76
N HIS A 29 1.47 -6.20 -14.90
CA HIS A 29 2.47 -6.40 -13.86
C HIS A 29 2.11 -5.67 -12.56
N ILE A 30 1.63 -4.43 -12.65
CA ILE A 30 1.21 -3.65 -11.48
C ILE A 30 0.02 -4.33 -10.80
N ALA A 31 -1.00 -4.73 -11.57
CA ALA A 31 -2.20 -5.38 -11.04
C ALA A 31 -1.86 -6.69 -10.31
N LEU A 32 -1.06 -7.57 -10.92
CA LEU A 32 -0.64 -8.82 -10.31
C LEU A 32 0.18 -8.59 -9.03
N LYS A 33 1.09 -7.62 -9.06
CA LYS A 33 1.89 -7.26 -7.87
C LYS A 33 1.01 -6.73 -6.74
N ASP A 34 -0.01 -5.92 -7.06
CA ASP A 34 -0.91 -5.38 -6.04
C ASP A 34 -1.79 -6.46 -5.41
N ILE A 35 -2.28 -7.44 -6.19
CA ILE A 35 -3.03 -8.59 -5.67
C ILE A 35 -2.18 -9.38 -4.66
N VAL A 36 -0.93 -9.69 -5.02
CA VAL A 36 0.00 -10.39 -4.12
C VAL A 36 0.28 -9.55 -2.87
N ARG A 37 0.50 -8.24 -3.03
CA ARG A 37 0.73 -7.32 -1.91
C ARG A 37 -0.45 -7.30 -0.93
N ARG A 38 -1.68 -7.25 -1.44
CA ARG A 38 -2.91 -7.29 -0.61
C ARG A 38 -3.06 -8.61 0.12
N ALA A 39 -2.80 -9.73 -0.54
CA ALA A 39 -2.85 -11.04 0.09
C ALA A 39 -1.83 -11.15 1.25
N LYS A 40 -0.59 -10.69 1.03
CA LYS A 40 0.44 -10.63 2.08
C LYS A 40 0.02 -9.74 3.25
N LEU A 41 -0.51 -8.56 2.96
CA LEU A 41 -1.01 -7.66 4.00
C LEU A 41 -2.11 -8.31 4.84
N LEU A 42 -3.09 -8.96 4.20
CA LEU A 42 -4.16 -9.66 4.92
C LEU A 42 -3.63 -10.80 5.78
N ASN A 43 -2.61 -11.53 5.34
CA ASN A 43 -2.00 -12.57 6.17
C ASN A 43 -1.34 -11.98 7.42
N VAL A 44 -0.54 -10.94 7.26
CA VAL A 44 0.09 -10.23 8.41
C VAL A 44 -0.96 -9.67 9.36
N LEU A 45 -2.04 -9.07 8.83
CA LEU A 45 -3.11 -8.54 9.66
C LEU A 45 -3.92 -9.63 10.38
N LYS A 46 -4.08 -10.81 9.75
CA LYS A 46 -4.75 -11.97 10.36
C LYS A 46 -3.89 -12.66 11.42
N GLU A 47 -2.59 -12.77 11.20
CA GLU A 47 -1.62 -13.22 12.21
C GLU A 47 -1.70 -12.31 13.45
N GLY A 48 -2.00 -11.03 13.23
CA GLY A 48 -2.14 -10.05 14.28
C GLY A 48 -0.79 -9.81 14.97
N MET A 49 -0.83 -9.36 16.22
CA MET A 49 0.39 -9.13 17.00
C MET A 49 0.75 -10.33 17.88
N GLY A 50 0.02 -11.45 17.77
CA GLY A 50 0.14 -12.59 18.69
C GLY A 50 -0.30 -12.27 20.12
N LEU A 51 -0.96 -11.14 20.34
CA LEU A 51 -1.42 -10.64 21.64
C LEU A 51 -2.94 -10.75 21.73
N SER A 52 -3.44 -11.09 22.92
CA SER A 52 -4.86 -11.01 23.22
C SER A 52 -5.36 -9.56 23.21
N PRO A 53 -6.68 -9.31 23.08
CA PRO A 53 -7.23 -7.96 23.14
C PRO A 53 -6.87 -7.16 24.39
N ASP A 54 -6.71 -7.83 25.54
CA ASP A 54 -6.36 -7.17 26.81
C ASP A 54 -4.87 -6.86 26.90
N GLU A 55 -4.00 -7.73 26.38
CA GLU A 55 -2.58 -7.43 26.25
C GLU A 55 -2.34 -6.29 25.26
N LEU A 56 -3.10 -6.23 24.15
CA LEU A 56 -3.03 -5.13 23.20
C LEU A 56 -3.43 -3.79 23.83
N ARG A 57 -4.47 -3.77 24.66
CA ARG A 57 -4.89 -2.56 25.39
C ARG A 57 -3.82 -2.05 26.35
N ASN A 58 -3.05 -2.96 26.95
CA ASN A 58 -2.03 -2.65 27.93
C ASN A 58 -0.60 -2.65 27.34
N ALA A 59 -0.44 -2.87 26.03
CA ALA A 59 0.86 -2.92 25.36
C ALA A 59 1.53 -1.56 25.25
N PHE A 60 0.76 -0.48 25.35
CA PHE A 60 1.26 0.89 25.33
C PHE A 60 1.36 1.42 26.76
N ASP A 61 2.51 2.02 27.11
CA ASP A 61 2.69 2.69 28.39
C ASP A 61 1.68 3.86 28.48
N PRO A 62 0.81 3.93 29.51
CA PRO A 62 -0.12 5.03 29.69
C PRO A 62 0.54 6.42 29.76
N ALA A 63 1.82 6.49 30.13
CA ALA A 63 2.60 7.72 30.12
C ALA A 63 3.15 8.09 28.72
N SER A 64 2.93 7.24 27.71
CA SER A 64 3.28 7.54 26.32
C SER A 64 2.42 8.68 25.81
N ASP A 65 3.02 9.86 25.69
CA ASP A 65 2.40 11.03 25.09
C ASP A 65 3.04 11.27 23.70
N PRO A 66 2.43 10.76 22.62
CA PRO A 66 2.99 10.91 21.28
C PRO A 66 3.11 12.37 20.84
N MET A 67 2.35 13.28 21.45
CA MET A 67 2.45 14.72 21.15
C MET A 67 3.67 15.35 21.82
N LYS A 68 4.07 14.89 23.01
CA LYS A 68 5.34 15.29 23.63
C LYS A 68 6.57 14.74 22.91
N LEU A 69 6.46 13.56 22.29
CA LEU A 69 7.55 13.02 21.47
C LEU A 69 7.81 13.85 20.20
N ARG A 70 6.83 14.63 19.75
CA ARG A 70 6.94 15.52 18.57
C ARG A 70 7.65 16.84 18.86
N VAL A 71 8.09 17.11 20.08
CA VAL A 71 8.59 18.44 20.52
C VAL A 71 9.86 18.90 19.78
N GLY A 72 10.57 18.01 19.08
CA GLY A 72 11.70 18.34 18.21
C GLY A 72 11.39 18.38 16.71
N GLU A 73 10.19 17.97 16.28
CA GLU A 73 9.80 17.91 14.87
C GLU A 73 8.89 19.11 14.56
N GLY A 74 9.34 20.01 13.69
CA GLY A 74 8.46 21.04 13.14
C GLY A 74 7.22 20.40 12.54
N ILE A 75 6.05 21.04 12.67
CA ILE A 75 4.80 20.54 12.08
C ILE A 75 4.97 20.52 10.56
N THR A 76 5.41 19.40 10.02
CA THR A 76 5.40 19.16 8.60
C THR A 76 4.02 18.57 8.30
N ALA A 77 3.25 19.26 7.46
CA ALA A 77 2.06 18.65 6.91
C ALA A 77 2.48 17.33 6.24
N TYR A 78 1.76 16.25 6.49
CA TYR A 78 1.99 14.99 5.79
C TYR A 78 1.77 15.25 4.31
N GLN A 79 2.87 15.46 3.56
CA GLN A 79 2.79 15.65 2.13
C GLN A 79 2.57 14.27 1.52
N VAL A 80 1.33 13.99 1.13
CA VAL A 80 1.07 12.99 0.09
C VAL A 80 1.73 13.56 -1.16
N THR A 81 3.03 13.32 -1.32
CA THR A 81 3.71 13.68 -2.56
C THR A 81 3.11 12.77 -3.61
N ASN A 82 2.28 13.35 -4.48
CA ASN A 82 1.95 12.70 -5.74
C ASN A 82 3.29 12.29 -6.36
N ARG A 83 3.46 10.99 -6.57
CA ARG A 83 4.63 10.41 -7.24
C ARG A 83 4.93 11.30 -8.46
N PRO A 84 6.13 11.90 -8.57
CA PRO A 84 6.43 12.73 -9.72
C PRO A 84 6.29 11.85 -10.97
N ALA A 85 5.52 12.35 -11.95
CA ALA A 85 5.39 11.70 -13.24
C ALA A 85 6.80 11.44 -13.79
N ALA A 86 7.08 10.18 -14.15
CA ALA A 86 8.33 9.81 -14.76
C ALA A 86 8.56 10.72 -15.97
N LYS A 87 9.66 11.47 -15.98
CA LYS A 87 10.04 12.31 -17.12
C LYS A 87 10.29 11.40 -18.33
N SER A 88 9.63 11.74 -19.44
CA SER A 88 9.82 11.18 -20.78
C SER A 88 11.22 11.42 -21.32
#